data_AF-A0A917L7I5-F1
#
_entry.id   AF-A0A917L7I5-F1
#
_cell.length_a   1.000
_cell.length_b   1.000
_cell.length_c   1.000
_cell.angle_alpha   90.00
_cell.angle_beta   90.00
_cell.angle_gamma   90.00
#
_symmetry.space_group_name_H-M   'P 1'
#
loop_
_entity.id
_entity.type
_entity.pdbx_description
1 polymer ?
#
loop_
_entity_poly.entity_id
_entity_poly.type
_entity_poly.pdbx_seq_one_letter_code
_entity_poly.pdbx_strand_id
1 'polypeptide(L)'
;MGLPDVHCLGPGSSDSKAAPAMAEDWQVHAVRVASWRPGVVRVAALVADPLAAPRVPKQRGPGRLLRVTVGAVETRAAWVVDLRRVSHWLIVEATRSGKSTLINALVAGLAPQSVALVGID
;
A
#
# COMPACT_ATOMS: atom_id res chain seq x y z
N MET A 1 22.89 14.89 -14.46
CA MET A 1 21.44 15.11 -14.34
C MET A 1 21.12 15.10 -12.87
N GLY A 2 21.14 16.28 -12.24
CA GLY A 2 21.07 16.42 -10.78
C GLY A 2 19.65 16.22 -10.29
N LEU A 3 19.48 15.52 -9.17
CA LEU A 3 18.25 15.56 -8.39
C LEU A 3 18.01 17.03 -7.99
N PRO A 4 16.84 17.63 -8.25
CA PRO A 4 16.58 18.98 -7.76
C PRO A 4 16.56 18.96 -6.23
N ASP A 5 17.27 19.92 -5.63
CA ASP A 5 17.26 20.14 -4.19
C ASP A 5 15.86 20.58 -3.74
N VAL A 6 15.11 19.66 -3.16
CA VAL A 6 13.81 19.94 -2.53
C VAL A 6 14.11 20.46 -1.13
N HIS A 7 14.11 21.79 -0.98
CA HIS A 7 14.20 22.43 0.34
C HIS A 7 12.88 22.26 1.11
N CYS A 8 12.89 21.42 2.14
CA CYS A 8 11.78 21.23 3.07
C CYS A 8 11.65 22.41 4.05
N LEU A 9 10.50 23.10 4.05
CA LEU A 9 10.17 24.15 5.01
C LEU A 9 9.30 23.58 6.13
N GLY A 10 9.93 23.17 7.25
CA GLY A 10 9.29 22.99 8.56
C GLY A 10 8.28 21.83 8.71
N PRO A 11 7.90 21.47 9.96
CA PRO A 11 7.04 20.32 10.20
C PRO A 11 5.57 20.64 9.93
N GLY A 12 5.01 20.02 8.89
CA GLY A 12 3.56 19.85 8.73
C GLY A 12 2.97 20.52 7.50
N SER A 13 2.45 19.69 6.59
CA SER A 13 1.47 20.00 5.53
C SER A 13 1.92 20.67 4.22
N SER A 14 3.13 21.21 4.08
CA SER A 14 3.59 21.79 2.80
C SER A 14 4.12 20.75 1.82
N ASP A 15 4.90 19.78 2.30
CA ASP A 15 5.67 18.90 1.43
C ASP A 15 4.79 17.93 0.63
N SER A 16 3.65 17.51 1.20
CA SER A 16 2.66 16.70 0.47
C SER A 16 1.96 17.48 -0.64
N LYS A 17 1.88 18.82 -0.53
CA LYS A 17 1.24 19.67 -1.55
C LYS A 17 2.11 19.86 -2.77
N ALA A 18 3.44 19.72 -2.64
CA ALA A 18 4.37 19.78 -3.77
C ALA A 18 4.36 18.51 -4.63
N ALA A 19 3.85 17.39 -4.10
CA ALA A 19 3.91 16.10 -4.76
C ALA A 19 3.29 16.06 -6.18
N PRO A 20 2.13 16.69 -6.46
CA PRO A 20 1.58 16.74 -7.82
C PRO A 20 2.49 17.48 -8.81
N ALA A 21 3.05 18.63 -8.42
CA ALA A 21 3.97 19.40 -9.26
C ALA A 21 5.26 18.61 -9.55
N MET A 22 5.81 17.93 -8.54
CA MET A 22 6.96 17.05 -8.72
C MET A 22 6.66 15.89 -9.68
N ALA A 23 5.44 15.32 -9.62
CA ALA A 23 5.06 14.23 -10.52
C ALA A 23 5.01 14.69 -11.98
N GLU A 24 4.45 15.89 -12.21
CA GLU A 24 4.43 16.54 -13.52
C GLU A 24 5.83 16.87 -14.03
N ASP A 25 6.65 17.56 -13.23
CA ASP A 25 8.01 17.94 -13.61
C ASP A 25 8.91 16.72 -13.89
N TRP A 26 8.74 15.64 -13.12
CA TRP A 26 9.53 14.43 -13.27
C TRP A 26 8.94 13.45 -14.29
N GLN A 27 7.78 13.76 -14.87
CA GLN A 27 7.08 12.90 -15.83
C GLN A 27 6.86 11.47 -15.28
N VAL A 28 6.46 11.38 -14.02
CA VAL A 28 6.13 10.11 -13.34
C VAL A 28 4.64 10.07 -12.99
N HIS A 29 4.07 8.88 -12.91
CA HIS A 29 2.65 8.70 -12.61
C HIS A 29 2.22 9.35 -11.28
N ALA A 30 3.02 9.22 -10.22
CA ALA A 30 2.74 9.86 -8.94
C ALA A 30 4.01 10.05 -8.11
N VAL A 31 4.00 11.05 -7.23
CA VAL A 31 4.99 11.22 -6.17
C VAL A 31 4.29 11.13 -4.82
N ARG A 32 4.91 10.43 -3.86
CA ARG A 32 4.49 10.40 -2.46
C ARG A 32 5.60 10.98 -1.60
N VAL A 33 5.23 11.88 -0.69
CA VAL A 33 6.14 12.47 0.29
C VAL A 33 5.67 12.08 1.68
N ALA A 34 6.55 11.48 2.46
CA ALA A 34 6.29 11.08 3.84
C ALA A 34 7.39 11.59 4.76
N SER A 35 7.02 12.10 5.93
CA SER A 35 8.00 12.45 6.97
C SER A 35 8.73 11.19 7.45
N TRP A 36 10.05 11.27 7.58
CA TRP A 36 10.88 10.16 8.06
C TRP A 36 11.50 10.46 9.41
N ARG A 37 12.14 11.63 9.55
CA ARG A 37 12.73 12.17 10.78
C ARG A 37 12.60 13.70 10.76
N PRO A 38 12.76 14.41 11.89
CA PRO A 38 12.70 15.87 11.89
C PRO A 38 13.59 16.48 10.81
N GLY A 39 13.00 17.30 9.93
CA GLY A 39 13.68 17.95 8.81
C GLY A 39 14.02 17.05 7.61
N VAL A 40 13.63 15.77 7.62
CA VAL A 40 13.91 14.82 6.54
C VAL A 40 12.63 14.14 6.06
N VAL A 41 12.35 14.28 4.76
CA VAL A 41 11.27 13.56 4.08
C VAL A 41 11.82 12.44 3.23
N ARG A 42 10.99 11.39 3.06
CA ARG A 42 11.18 10.39 2.03
C ARG A 42 10.26 10.72 0.86
N VAL A 43 10.85 10.87 -0.31
CA VAL A 43 10.15 11.03 -1.58
C VAL A 43 10.20 9.71 -2.34
N ALA A 44 9.04 9.19 -2.72
CA ALA A 44 8.90 8.00 -3.56
C ALA A 44 8.21 8.39 -4.88
N ALA A 45 8.88 8.15 -6.00
CA ALA A 45 8.34 8.36 -7.34
C ALA A 45 7.84 7.04 -7.93
N LEU A 46 6.58 7.02 -8.34
CA LEU A 46 5.95 5.91 -9.03
C LEU A 46 5.94 6.22 -10.51
N VAL A 47 6.84 5.57 -11.26
CA VAL A 47 7.07 5.89 -12.67
C VAL A 47 5.87 5.57 -13.55
N ALA A 48 5.19 4.45 -13.29
CA ALA A 48 4.06 3.98 -14.08
C ALA A 48 2.86 3.66 -13.20
N ASP A 49 1.66 3.73 -13.79
CA ASP A 49 0.42 3.35 -13.12
C ASP A 49 0.50 1.89 -12.63
N PRO A 50 0.43 1.64 -11.31
CA PRO A 50 0.53 0.30 -10.74
C PRO A 50 -0.69 -0.56 -11.09
N LEU A 51 -1.81 0.06 -11.47
CA LEU A 51 -3.06 -0.58 -11.83
C LEU A 51 -3.22 -0.81 -13.34
N ALA A 52 -2.31 -0.30 -14.18
CA ALA A 52 -2.38 -0.51 -15.63
C ALA A 52 -2.19 -1.98 -16.05
N ALA A 53 -1.50 -2.79 -15.24
CA ALA A 53 -1.30 -4.22 -15.48
C ALA A 53 -1.30 -5.00 -14.16
N PRO A 54 -2.48 -5.15 -13.50
CA PRO A 54 -2.57 -5.74 -12.18
C PRO A 54 -2.23 -7.23 -12.26
N ARG A 55 -1.43 -7.70 -11.30
CA ARG A 55 -1.09 -9.12 -11.17
C ARG A 55 -1.77 -9.68 -9.95
N VAL A 56 -2.44 -10.82 -10.12
CA VAL A 56 -3.00 -11.59 -9.00
C VAL A 56 -1.83 -12.07 -8.12
N PRO A 57 -1.78 -11.69 -6.84
CA PRO A 57 -0.76 -12.18 -5.94
C PRO A 57 -0.93 -13.69 -5.74
N LYS A 58 0.14 -14.46 -5.97
CA LYS A 58 0.16 -15.88 -5.63
C LYS A 58 0.46 -16.02 -4.14
N GLN A 59 -0.26 -16.89 -3.43
CA GLN A 59 0.17 -17.34 -2.11
C GLN A 59 1.52 -18.06 -2.30
N ARG A 60 2.61 -17.54 -1.70
CA ARG A 60 3.95 -18.11 -1.84
C ARG A 60 4.31 -18.94 -0.61
N GLY A 61 4.66 -20.22 -0.83
CA GLY A 61 5.12 -21.15 0.19
C GLY A 61 4.01 -22.00 0.83
N PRO A 62 4.37 -22.99 1.68
CA PRO A 62 3.39 -23.74 2.46
C PRO A 62 2.58 -22.76 3.31
N GLY A 63 1.25 -22.87 3.25
CA GLY A 63 0.33 -21.94 3.91
C GLY A 63 0.67 -21.81 5.40
N ARG A 64 1.05 -20.61 5.85
CA ARG A 64 1.17 -20.32 7.28
C ARG A 64 -0.22 -19.99 7.81
N LEU A 65 -0.63 -20.68 8.87
CA LEU A 65 -1.92 -20.42 9.51
C LEU A 65 -2.06 -18.93 9.86
N LEU A 66 -3.21 -18.35 9.54
CA LEU A 66 -3.58 -16.95 9.75
C LEU A 66 -2.69 -15.93 9.01
N ARG A 67 -2.08 -16.35 7.90
CA ARG A 67 -1.29 -15.49 7.02
C ARG A 67 -1.81 -15.55 5.58
N VAL A 68 -2.11 -14.40 5.00
CA VAL A 68 -2.66 -14.31 3.64
C VAL A 68 -1.98 -13.20 2.85
N THR A 69 -1.56 -13.52 1.63
CA THR A 69 -1.18 -12.50 0.64
C THR A 69 -2.44 -11.94 0.01
N VAL A 70 -2.77 -10.68 0.28
CA VAL A 70 -4.04 -10.05 -0.14
C VAL A 70 -3.88 -9.16 -1.38
N GLY A 71 -2.64 -8.77 -1.70
CA GLY A 71 -2.37 -7.80 -2.74
C GLY A 71 -0.90 -7.73 -3.08
N ALA A 72 -0.57 -6.74 -3.90
CA ALA A 72 0.79 -6.26 -4.06
C ALA A 72 0.79 -4.75 -3.81
N VAL A 73 1.86 -4.25 -3.19
CA VAL A 73 2.07 -2.80 -3.07
C VAL A 73 2.70 -2.24 -4.35
N GLU A 74 2.86 -0.93 -4.44
CA GLU A 74 3.39 -0.24 -5.63
C GLU A 74 4.76 -0.75 -6.09
N THR A 75 5.57 -1.29 -5.18
CA THR A 75 6.88 -1.91 -5.48
C THR A 75 6.77 -3.33 -6.04
N ARG A 76 5.54 -3.83 -6.26
CA ARG A 76 5.19 -5.23 -6.57
C ARG A 76 5.53 -6.23 -5.46
N ALA A 77 5.96 -5.77 -4.29
CA ALA A 77 6.11 -6.64 -3.13
C ALA A 77 4.75 -7.18 -2.69
N ALA A 78 4.74 -8.43 -2.21
CA ALA A 78 3.53 -9.06 -1.71
C ALA A 78 3.00 -8.29 -0.49
N TRP A 79 1.75 -7.84 -0.56
CA TRP A 79 1.05 -7.32 0.60
C TRP A 79 0.48 -8.49 1.39
N VAL A 80 1.05 -8.73 2.56
CA VAL A 80 0.72 -9.86 3.42
C VAL A 80 0.07 -9.38 4.70
N VAL A 81 -1.09 -9.93 5.00
CA VAL A 81 -1.74 -9.83 6.31
C VAL A 81 -1.33 -11.06 7.13
N ASP A 82 -0.79 -10.83 8.32
CA ASP A 82 -0.40 -11.87 9.27
C ASP A 82 -1.11 -11.61 10.61
N LEU A 83 -2.22 -12.30 10.84
CA LEU A 83 -3.06 -12.12 12.02
C LEU A 83 -2.43 -12.68 13.30
N ARG A 84 -1.34 -13.45 13.18
CA ARG A 84 -0.52 -13.84 14.34
C ARG A 84 0.44 -12.74 14.78
N ARG A 85 0.77 -11.79 13.88
CA ARG A 85 1.59 -10.61 14.19
C ARG A 85 0.76 -9.40 14.56
N VAL A 86 -0.30 -9.14 13.80
CA VAL A 86 -1.24 -8.04 14.04
C VAL A 86 -2.64 -8.62 14.02
N SER A 87 -3.18 -8.85 15.22
CA SER A 87 -4.40 -9.65 15.40
C SER A 87 -5.69 -8.93 15.01
N HIS A 88 -5.69 -7.60 14.98
CA HIS A 88 -6.86 -6.79 14.69
C HIS A 88 -6.55 -5.73 13.65
N TRP A 89 -7.49 -5.55 12.73
CA TRP A 89 -7.40 -4.60 11.62
C TRP A 89 -8.65 -3.74 11.59
N LEU A 90 -8.46 -2.44 11.41
CA LEU A 90 -9.52 -1.52 11.07
C LEU A 90 -9.32 -1.09 9.61
N ILE A 91 -10.28 -1.42 8.75
CA ILE A 91 -10.24 -1.03 7.34
C ILE A 91 -11.19 0.15 7.17
N VAL A 92 -10.63 1.34 6.92
CA VAL A 92 -11.37 2.58 6.69
C VAL A 92 -11.17 2.99 5.24
N GLU A 93 -12.25 3.27 4.51
CA GLU A 93 -12.17 3.68 3.10
C GLU A 93 -13.29 4.66 2.73
N ALA A 94 -13.04 5.48 1.69
CA ALA A 94 -14.06 6.17 0.93
C ALA A 94 -14.83 5.18 0.00
N THR A 95 -16.02 5.54 -0.47
CA THR A 95 -16.82 4.68 -1.36
C THR A 95 -16.07 4.36 -2.66
N ARG A 96 -16.23 3.11 -3.17
CA ARG A 96 -15.57 2.55 -4.38
C ARG A 96 -14.03 2.37 -4.32
N SER A 97 -13.43 2.36 -3.12
CA SER A 97 -11.97 2.25 -2.94
C SER A 97 -11.40 0.82 -3.05
N GLY A 98 -12.23 -0.22 -2.87
CA GLY A 98 -11.79 -1.62 -3.01
C GLY A 98 -11.88 -2.49 -1.75
N LYS A 99 -12.49 -2.00 -0.66
CA LYS A 99 -12.69 -2.71 0.62
C LYS A 99 -13.21 -4.13 0.42
N SER A 100 -14.26 -4.30 -0.39
CA SER A 100 -14.84 -5.63 -0.64
C SER A 100 -13.85 -6.56 -1.31
N THR A 101 -13.02 -6.06 -2.23
CA THR A 101 -11.96 -6.85 -2.87
C THR A 101 -10.91 -7.30 -1.85
N LEU A 102 -10.50 -6.42 -0.93
CA LEU A 102 -9.59 -6.75 0.16
C LEU A 102 -10.17 -7.81 1.10
N ILE A 103 -11.43 -7.64 1.52
CA ILE A 103 -12.13 -8.59 2.38
C ILE A 103 -12.28 -9.94 1.67
N ASN A 104 -12.65 -9.95 0.39
CA ASN A 104 -12.79 -11.18 -0.39
C ASN A 104 -11.45 -11.90 -0.54
N ALA A 105 -10.35 -11.18 -0.75
CA ALA A 105 -9.00 -11.77 -0.80
C ALA A 105 -8.59 -12.40 0.53
N LEU A 106 -8.94 -11.75 1.66
CA LEU A 106 -8.73 -12.30 3.00
C LEU A 106 -9.53 -13.59 3.22
N VAL A 107 -10.84 -13.55 2.95
CA VAL A 107 -11.73 -14.72 3.10
C VAL A 107 -11.23 -15.86 2.22
N ALA A 108 -10.94 -15.61 0.94
CA ALA A 108 -10.43 -16.63 0.02
C ALA A 108 -9.09 -17.24 0.47
N GLY A 109 -8.21 -16.44 1.08
CA GLY A 109 -6.93 -16.94 1.58
C GLY A 109 -7.00 -17.65 2.93
N LEU A 110 -7.99 -17.33 3.77
CA LEU A 110 -8.21 -17.95 5.08
C LEU A 110 -9.07 -19.22 5.00
N ALA A 111 -10.04 -19.26 4.08
CA ALA A 111 -10.96 -20.40 3.90
C ALA A 111 -10.30 -21.78 3.76
N PRO A 112 -9.17 -21.97 3.05
CA PRO A 112 -8.50 -23.28 2.97
C PRO A 112 -7.68 -23.63 4.22
N GLN A 113 -7.61 -22.74 5.22
CA GLN A 113 -6.87 -22.96 6.45
C GLN A 113 -7.80 -23.51 7.54
N SER A 114 -7.25 -24.21 8.53
CA SER A 114 -8.00 -24.73 9.68
C SER A 114 -8.42 -23.61 10.66
N VAL A 115 -9.33 -22.74 10.23
CA VAL A 115 -9.84 -21.59 10.99
C VAL A 115 -11.36 -21.49 10.83
N ALA A 116 -12.03 -20.93 11.84
CA ALA A 116 -13.42 -20.51 11.69
C ALA A 116 -13.47 -19.07 11.16
N LEU A 117 -14.38 -18.81 10.21
CA LEU A 117 -14.65 -17.47 9.68
C LEU A 117 -16.10 -17.09 10.02
N VAL A 118 -16.28 -15.89 10.55
CA VAL A 118 -17.59 -15.32 10.86
C VAL A 118 -17.68 -13.96 10.17
N GLY A 119 -18.67 -13.81 9.29
CA GLY A 119 -19.00 -12.55 8.63
C GLY A 119 -20.28 -11.95 9.21
N ILE A 120 -20.30 -10.63 9.30
CA ILE A 120 -21.50 -9.84 9.61
C ILE A 120 -21.61 -8.81 8.50
N ASP A 121 -22.75 -8.77 7.82
CA ASP A 121 -23.08 -7.81 6.75
C ASP A 121 -24.27 -6.94 7.19
#